data_AF-A0A1Z8LK47-F1
#
_entry.id   AF-A0A1Z8LK47-F1
#
_cell.length_a   1.000
_cell.length_b   1.000
_cell.length_c   1.000
_cell.angle_alpha   90.00
_cell.angle_beta   90.00
_cell.angle_gamma   90.00
#
_symmetry.space_group_name_H-M   'P 1'
#
loop_
_entity.id
_entity.type
_entity.pdbx_description
1 polymer ?
#
loop_
_entity_poly.entity_id
_entity_poly.type
_entity_poly.pdbx_seq_one_letter_code
_entity_poly.pdbx_strand_id
1 'polypeptide(L)'
;MILNTIATICMLAFLVGCSQMKPTDFQGTSPKLVLEKYFLGKTQASGIFEDRFGNLRRQFVVDITGTWDGEELILDERFKYNDGELDRRMWYIRKTGPNTYTGSAADVIGLAEGEAYGNAINWRYDLNLKVGARTFRVHFNDWMYLLPSGILLNKARVSKLGVEIGTVTLAFTKENIRSGAVNHPLNEWISTPETLRVPSQRKVISHRSSKRHPNNRYVQPHDHLS
;
A
#
# COMPACT_ATOMS: atom_id res chain seq x y z
N MET A 1 35.99 1.87 33.09
CA MET A 1 34.52 1.93 32.90
C MET A 1 34.11 2.92 31.81
N ILE A 2 34.59 4.17 31.81
CA ILE A 2 34.22 5.21 30.82
C ILE A 2 34.60 4.84 29.37
N LEU A 3 35.73 4.16 29.17
CA LEU A 3 36.20 3.75 27.84
C LEU A 3 35.32 2.68 27.18
N ASN A 4 34.76 1.75 27.97
CA ASN A 4 33.83 0.74 27.49
C ASN A 4 32.46 1.37 27.16
N THR A 5 32.05 2.44 27.86
CA THR A 5 30.78 3.12 27.60
C THR A 5 30.80 3.89 26.26
N ILE A 6 31.94 4.50 25.92
CA ILE A 6 32.13 5.18 24.63
C ILE A 6 32.14 4.18 23.46
N ALA A 7 32.78 3.04 23.64
CA ALA A 7 32.79 1.97 22.63
C ALA A 7 31.37 1.43 22.35
N THR A 8 30.52 1.29 23.37
CA THR A 8 29.12 0.86 23.22
C THR A 8 28.26 1.92 22.52
N ILE A 9 28.46 3.21 22.80
CA ILE A 9 27.73 4.31 22.12
C ILE A 9 28.13 4.40 20.63
N CYS A 10 29.41 4.25 20.31
CA CYS A 10 29.87 4.21 18.91
C CYS A 10 29.34 2.97 18.17
N MET A 11 29.22 1.82 18.82
CA MET A 11 28.68 0.60 18.20
C MET A 11 27.17 0.67 17.93
N LEU A 12 26.40 1.40 18.75
CA LEU A 12 24.98 1.66 18.47
C LEU A 12 24.76 2.66 17.31
N ALA A 13 25.74 3.54 17.02
CA ALA A 13 25.62 4.50 15.93
C ALA A 13 25.79 3.86 14.53
N PHE A 14 26.38 2.68 14.43
CA PHE A 14 26.61 1.98 13.14
C PHE A 14 25.44 1.08 12.69
N LEU A 15 24.38 0.95 13.47
CA LEU A 15 23.21 0.11 13.11
C LEU A 15 22.08 0.88 12.41
N VAL A 16 22.26 2.16 12.09
CA VAL A 16 21.26 2.95 11.34
C VAL A 16 21.40 2.74 9.82
N GLY A 17 21.45 1.48 9.41
CA GLY A 17 21.32 1.08 8.01
C GLY A 17 19.84 0.94 7.61
N CYS A 18 18.99 1.92 7.93
CA CYS A 18 17.63 1.94 7.38
C CYS A 18 17.74 2.26 5.88
N SER A 19 17.79 1.23 5.04
CA SER A 19 17.59 1.41 3.60
C SER A 19 16.21 2.03 3.40
N GLN A 20 16.18 3.28 3.00
CA GLN A 20 14.95 3.98 2.65
C GLN A 20 14.45 3.39 1.32
N MET A 21 13.20 2.93 1.30
CA MET A 21 12.55 2.35 0.13
C MET A 21 12.67 3.28 -1.08
N LYS A 22 13.06 2.73 -2.23
CA LYS A 22 13.27 3.46 -3.50
C LYS A 22 12.31 2.95 -4.57
N PRO A 23 11.88 3.81 -5.51
CA PRO A 23 10.96 3.37 -6.56
C PRO A 23 11.51 2.19 -7.37
N THR A 24 12.80 2.22 -7.67
CA THR A 24 13.51 1.15 -8.39
C THR A 24 13.43 -0.23 -7.73
N ASP A 25 13.18 -0.31 -6.43
CA ASP A 25 13.03 -1.58 -5.70
C ASP A 25 11.83 -2.41 -6.22
N PHE A 26 10.88 -1.73 -6.89
CA PHE A 26 9.68 -2.34 -7.47
C PHE A 26 9.85 -2.68 -8.96
N GLN A 27 11.04 -2.51 -9.54
CA GLN A 27 11.26 -2.86 -10.94
C GLN A 27 10.96 -4.34 -11.20
N GLY A 28 10.19 -4.61 -12.27
CA GLY A 28 9.78 -5.98 -12.64
C GLY A 28 8.60 -6.55 -11.84
N THR A 29 8.07 -5.82 -10.85
CA THR A 29 6.85 -6.22 -10.15
C THR A 29 5.60 -6.00 -11.00
N SER A 30 4.56 -6.79 -10.72
CA SER A 30 3.27 -6.76 -11.41
C SER A 30 2.12 -6.69 -10.41
N PRO A 31 0.95 -6.12 -10.78
CA PRO A 31 0.62 -5.50 -12.07
C PRO A 31 1.33 -4.16 -12.28
N LYS A 32 1.67 -3.81 -13.53
CA LYS A 32 2.32 -2.53 -13.82
C LYS A 32 1.35 -1.37 -13.60
N LEU A 33 1.72 -0.43 -12.75
CA LEU A 33 0.95 0.79 -12.50
C LEU A 33 1.29 1.86 -13.54
N VAL A 34 0.27 2.34 -14.24
CA VAL A 34 0.34 3.41 -15.24
C VAL A 34 -0.78 4.40 -14.90
N LEU A 35 -0.44 5.63 -14.50
CA LEU A 35 -1.38 6.60 -13.93
C LEU A 35 -2.52 6.91 -14.89
N GLU A 36 -2.18 7.24 -16.13
CA GLU A 36 -3.13 7.61 -17.18
C GLU A 36 -4.11 6.48 -17.49
N LYS A 37 -3.71 5.22 -17.30
CA LYS A 37 -4.61 4.07 -17.51
C LYS A 37 -5.48 3.78 -16.29
N TYR A 38 -4.90 3.85 -15.09
CA TYR A 38 -5.63 3.53 -13.86
C TYR A 38 -6.73 4.56 -13.59
N PHE A 39 -6.39 5.85 -13.71
CA PHE A 39 -7.29 6.93 -13.36
C PHE A 39 -8.23 7.36 -14.48
N LEU A 40 -8.10 6.83 -15.71
CA LEU A 40 -9.06 7.12 -16.79
C LEU A 40 -10.49 6.78 -16.39
N GLY A 41 -11.42 7.73 -16.58
CA GLY A 41 -12.82 7.59 -16.24
C GLY A 41 -13.10 7.77 -14.75
N LYS A 42 -14.02 6.99 -14.20
CA LYS A 42 -14.45 7.11 -12.79
C LYS A 42 -13.59 6.25 -11.87
N THR A 43 -13.18 6.85 -10.76
CA THR A 43 -12.46 6.20 -9.66
C THR A 43 -13.01 6.75 -8.36
N GLN A 44 -13.14 5.92 -7.34
CA GLN A 44 -13.51 6.34 -5.99
C GLN A 44 -12.42 6.00 -5.01
N ALA A 45 -12.24 6.83 -3.99
CA ALA A 45 -11.36 6.55 -2.88
C ALA A 45 -12.07 6.70 -1.54
N SER A 46 -11.62 5.91 -0.57
CA SER A 46 -11.93 6.10 0.85
C SER A 46 -10.63 6.18 1.62
N GLY A 47 -10.52 7.14 2.52
CA GLY A 47 -9.28 7.39 3.24
C GLY A 47 -9.46 7.96 4.63
N ILE A 48 -8.34 7.93 5.36
CA ILE A 48 -8.20 8.45 6.71
C ILE A 48 -6.98 9.34 6.81
N PHE A 49 -7.04 10.30 7.72
CA PHE A 49 -5.89 11.08 8.16
C PHE A 49 -5.66 10.83 9.65
N GLU A 50 -4.45 10.43 9.98
CA GLU A 50 -3.97 10.17 11.33
C GLU A 50 -2.90 11.21 11.69
N ASP A 51 -2.93 11.71 12.93
CA ASP A 51 -1.83 12.54 13.40
C ASP A 51 -0.57 11.72 13.68
N ARG A 52 0.54 12.40 13.97
CA ARG A 52 1.83 11.77 14.31
C ARG A 52 1.81 10.83 15.53
N PHE A 53 0.74 10.86 16.33
CA PHE A 53 0.56 9.98 17.50
C PHE A 53 -0.35 8.78 17.18
N GLY A 54 -0.81 8.64 15.93
CA GLY A 54 -1.71 7.59 15.49
C GLY A 54 -3.18 7.84 15.82
N ASN A 55 -3.55 9.06 16.23
CA ASN A 55 -4.97 9.35 16.47
C ASN A 55 -5.66 9.62 15.14
N LEU A 56 -6.78 8.93 14.88
CA LEU A 56 -7.64 9.21 13.74
C LEU A 56 -8.24 10.62 13.90
N ARG A 57 -7.91 11.52 12.96
CA ARG A 57 -8.37 12.90 12.97
C ARG A 57 -9.49 13.17 11.98
N ARG A 58 -9.42 12.59 10.77
CA ARG A 58 -10.45 12.76 9.74
C ARG A 58 -10.61 11.50 8.91
N GLN A 59 -11.80 11.33 8.37
CA GLN A 59 -12.11 10.32 7.36
C GLN A 59 -12.72 11.03 6.16
N PHE A 60 -12.48 10.52 4.97
CA PHE A 60 -12.98 11.14 3.75
C PHE A 60 -13.23 10.12 2.66
N VAL A 61 -14.12 10.49 1.75
CA VAL A 61 -14.29 9.83 0.46
C VAL A 61 -13.99 10.81 -0.66
N VAL A 62 -13.55 10.28 -1.79
CA VAL A 62 -13.20 11.07 -2.97
C VAL A 62 -13.85 10.46 -4.19
N ASP A 63 -14.62 11.25 -4.92
CA ASP A 63 -15.06 10.92 -6.27
C ASP A 63 -14.09 11.57 -7.27
N ILE A 64 -13.50 10.76 -8.14
CA ILE A 64 -12.47 11.19 -9.10
C ILE A 64 -12.95 10.94 -10.51
N THR A 65 -12.86 11.96 -11.36
CA THR A 65 -13.05 11.82 -12.81
C THR A 65 -11.74 12.14 -13.51
N GLY A 66 -11.11 11.13 -14.08
CA GLY A 66 -9.90 11.29 -14.86
C GLY A 66 -10.17 11.40 -16.35
N THR A 67 -9.54 12.36 -17.01
CA THR A 67 -9.52 12.51 -18.47
C THR A 67 -8.08 12.53 -18.97
N TRP A 68 -7.82 11.84 -20.08
CA TRP A 68 -6.51 11.73 -20.70
C TRP A 68 -6.65 12.10 -22.18
N ASP A 69 -5.87 13.06 -22.64
CA ASP A 69 -5.89 13.53 -24.04
C ASP A 69 -4.74 12.96 -24.89
N GLY A 70 -3.83 12.19 -24.28
CA GLY A 70 -2.62 11.69 -24.94
C GLY A 70 -1.33 12.34 -24.43
N GLU A 71 -1.42 13.49 -23.77
CA GLU A 71 -0.29 14.25 -23.22
C GLU A 71 -0.46 14.54 -21.71
N GLU A 72 -1.65 14.95 -21.30
CA GLU A 72 -1.94 15.40 -19.93
C GLU A 72 -3.13 14.64 -19.33
N LEU A 73 -2.94 14.16 -18.10
CA LEU A 73 -3.94 13.49 -17.28
C LEU A 73 -4.52 14.53 -16.34
N ILE A 74 -5.80 14.82 -16.50
CA ILE A 74 -6.54 15.72 -15.62
C ILE A 74 -7.37 14.88 -14.66
N LEU A 75 -7.22 15.09 -13.36
CA LEU A 75 -8.05 14.46 -12.33
C LEU A 75 -8.91 15.52 -11.63
N ASP A 76 -10.23 15.45 -11.82
CA ASP A 76 -11.21 16.20 -11.03
C ASP A 76 -11.55 15.38 -9.78
N GLU A 77 -10.91 15.72 -8.66
CA GLU A 77 -11.07 15.07 -7.36
C GLU A 77 -12.04 15.88 -6.49
N ARG A 78 -13.11 15.24 -6.02
CA ARG A 78 -14.12 15.86 -5.16
C ARG A 78 -14.17 15.13 -3.84
N PHE A 79 -13.75 15.81 -2.79
CA PHE A 79 -13.63 15.28 -1.44
C PHE A 79 -14.91 15.54 -0.65
N LYS A 80 -15.31 14.54 0.14
CA LYS A 80 -16.31 14.68 1.18
C LYS A 80 -15.74 14.13 2.49
N TYR A 81 -15.62 15.01 3.47
CA TYR A 81 -15.11 14.68 4.79
C TYR A 81 -16.24 14.25 5.74
N ASN A 82 -15.88 13.52 6.79
CA ASN A 82 -16.82 13.02 7.79
C ASN A 82 -17.47 14.12 8.65
N ASP A 83 -16.87 15.31 8.71
CA ASP A 83 -17.42 16.50 9.35
C ASP A 83 -18.34 17.33 8.42
N GLY A 84 -18.55 16.86 7.18
CA GLY A 84 -19.40 17.51 6.18
C GLY A 84 -18.69 18.55 5.31
N GLU A 85 -17.41 18.85 5.56
CA GLU A 85 -16.61 19.69 4.66
C GLU A 85 -16.52 19.06 3.27
N LEU A 86 -16.54 19.91 2.24
CA LEU A 86 -16.34 19.53 0.85
C LEU A 86 -15.12 20.27 0.32
N ASP A 87 -14.28 19.57 -0.44
CA ASP A 87 -13.13 20.15 -1.11
C ASP A 87 -13.05 19.63 -2.55
N ARG A 88 -12.33 20.35 -3.41
CA ARG A 88 -12.10 19.95 -4.79
C ARG A 88 -10.67 20.25 -5.19
N ARG A 89 -9.99 19.25 -5.73
CA ARG A 89 -8.65 19.39 -6.30
C ARG A 89 -8.65 18.98 -7.76
N MET A 90 -8.04 19.83 -8.58
CA MET A 90 -7.82 19.56 -10.00
C MET A 90 -6.33 19.30 -10.19
N TRP A 91 -5.96 18.06 -10.44
CA TRP A 91 -4.59 17.71 -10.82
C TRP A 91 -4.42 17.74 -12.33
N TYR A 92 -3.30 18.28 -12.78
CA TYR A 92 -2.82 18.22 -14.15
C TYR A 92 -1.47 17.51 -14.14
N ILE A 93 -1.44 16.27 -14.65
CA ILE A 93 -0.29 15.36 -14.54
C ILE A 93 0.25 15.08 -15.94
N ARG A 94 1.55 15.32 -16.13
CA ARG A 94 2.25 15.04 -17.38
C ARG A 94 3.31 13.98 -17.17
N LYS A 95 3.45 13.10 -18.15
CA LYS A 95 4.55 12.15 -18.20
C LYS A 95 5.79 12.84 -18.76
N THR A 96 6.89 12.83 -17.99
CA THR A 96 8.15 13.51 -18.35
C THR A 96 9.23 12.55 -18.82
N GLY A 97 9.00 11.24 -18.75
CA GLY A 97 9.92 10.20 -19.18
C GLY A 97 9.31 8.80 -19.08
N PRO A 98 10.09 7.74 -19.31
CA PRO A 98 9.57 6.36 -19.28
C PRO A 98 8.86 6.00 -17.97
N ASN A 99 9.42 6.50 -16.85
CA ASN A 99 8.98 6.21 -15.48
C ASN A 99 8.73 7.48 -14.65
N THR A 100 8.88 8.68 -15.24
CA THR A 100 8.80 9.94 -14.50
C THR A 100 7.60 10.76 -14.90
N TYR A 101 7.05 11.48 -13.92
CA TYR A 101 5.87 12.32 -14.06
C TYR A 101 6.09 13.64 -13.32
N THR A 102 5.37 14.66 -13.76
CA THR A 102 5.18 15.90 -13.01
C THR A 102 3.70 16.18 -12.85
N GLY A 103 3.33 16.90 -11.80
CA GLY A 103 1.94 17.31 -11.60
C GLY A 103 1.82 18.72 -11.05
N SER A 104 0.69 19.36 -11.32
CA SER A 104 0.33 20.66 -10.75
C SER A 104 -1.12 20.66 -10.29
N ALA A 105 -1.41 21.48 -9.28
CA ALA A 105 -2.75 21.80 -8.81
C ALA A 105 -2.72 23.20 -8.18
N ALA A 106 -3.88 23.82 -7.98
CA ALA A 106 -3.97 25.21 -7.51
C ALA A 106 -3.35 25.45 -6.12
N ASP A 107 -3.29 24.43 -5.28
CA ASP A 107 -2.74 24.45 -3.92
C ASP A 107 -1.34 23.84 -3.81
N VAL A 108 -0.80 23.33 -4.92
CA VAL A 108 0.56 22.78 -4.99
C VAL A 108 1.55 23.91 -5.25
N ILE A 109 2.66 23.91 -4.50
CA ILE A 109 3.75 24.86 -4.65
C ILE A 109 4.77 24.27 -5.62
N GLY A 110 4.91 24.88 -6.79
CA GLY A 110 5.79 24.36 -7.85
C GLY A 110 5.16 23.17 -8.56
N LEU A 111 5.94 22.10 -8.75
CA LEU A 111 5.49 20.86 -9.37
C LEU A 111 5.63 19.70 -8.38
N ALA A 112 4.65 18.82 -8.41
CA ALA A 112 4.78 17.48 -7.88
C ALA A 112 5.70 16.64 -8.77
N GLU A 113 6.45 15.73 -8.17
CA GLU A 113 7.37 14.81 -8.85
C GLU A 113 6.94 13.37 -8.60
N GLY A 114 6.83 12.59 -9.67
CA GLY A 114 6.41 11.20 -9.64
C GLY A 114 7.42 10.26 -10.26
N GLU A 115 7.68 9.11 -9.63
CA GLU A 115 8.49 8.02 -10.16
C GLU A 115 7.72 6.70 -10.08
N ALA A 116 7.54 6.03 -11.22
CA ALA A 116 6.75 4.81 -11.36
C ALA A 116 7.60 3.62 -11.79
N TYR A 117 7.63 2.56 -10.98
CA TYR A 117 8.35 1.33 -11.27
C TYR A 117 7.50 0.12 -10.87
N GLY A 118 7.28 -0.79 -11.82
CA GLY A 118 6.43 -1.97 -11.61
C GLY A 118 5.05 -1.57 -11.13
N ASN A 119 4.63 -2.08 -9.97
CA ASN A 119 3.33 -1.80 -9.37
C ASN A 119 3.31 -0.57 -8.44
N ALA A 120 4.42 0.15 -8.30
CA ALA A 120 4.56 1.24 -7.34
C ALA A 120 4.78 2.60 -7.99
N ILE A 121 4.27 3.65 -7.33
CA ILE A 121 4.60 5.05 -7.61
C ILE A 121 4.99 5.74 -6.31
N ASN A 122 6.09 6.51 -6.36
CA ASN A 122 6.36 7.52 -5.34
C ASN A 122 6.04 8.90 -5.89
N TRP A 123 5.24 9.67 -5.16
CA TRP A 123 4.76 10.98 -5.56
C TRP A 123 5.05 12.00 -4.45
N ARG A 124 5.77 13.08 -4.77
CA ARG A 124 6.29 14.03 -3.79
C ARG A 124 5.94 15.46 -4.19
N TYR A 125 5.46 16.26 -3.25
CA TYR A 125 5.03 17.63 -3.54
C TYR A 125 4.89 18.46 -2.26
N ASP A 126 4.93 19.79 -2.43
CA ASP A 126 4.59 20.74 -1.37
C ASP A 126 3.19 21.30 -1.61
N LEU A 127 2.39 21.39 -0.55
CA LEU A 127 0.99 21.81 -0.60
C LEU A 127 0.70 22.91 0.43
N ASN A 128 -0.09 23.90 0.03
CA ASN A 128 -0.70 24.90 0.91
C ASN A 128 -1.98 24.34 1.54
N LEU A 129 -1.83 23.64 2.67
CA LEU A 129 -2.95 23.05 3.39
C LEU A 129 -3.72 24.11 4.18
N LYS A 130 -5.00 24.29 3.86
CA LYS A 130 -5.91 25.14 4.64
C LYS A 130 -6.45 24.35 5.84
N VAL A 131 -6.33 24.93 7.03
CA VAL A 131 -6.89 24.41 8.28
C VAL A 131 -7.58 25.55 9.00
N GLY A 132 -8.92 25.59 8.92
CA GLY A 132 -9.70 26.75 9.35
C GLY A 132 -9.27 28.01 8.59
N ALA A 133 -8.93 29.07 9.33
CA ALA A 133 -8.48 30.34 8.74
C ALA A 133 -6.98 30.40 8.39
N ARG A 134 -6.20 29.35 8.70
CA ARG A 134 -4.75 29.33 8.50
C ARG A 134 -4.36 28.46 7.32
N THR A 135 -3.29 28.84 6.63
CA THR A 135 -2.67 28.04 5.57
C THR A 135 -1.29 27.61 6.03
N PHE A 136 -0.98 26.32 5.88
CA PHE A 136 0.29 25.73 6.23
C PHE A 136 0.94 25.11 5.00
N ARG A 137 2.19 25.47 4.73
CA ARG A 137 3.02 24.70 3.80
C ARG A 137 3.41 23.37 4.44
N VAL A 138 3.03 22.28 3.78
CA VAL A 138 3.34 20.91 4.18
C VAL A 138 3.92 20.17 3.00
N HIS A 139 4.76 19.19 3.27
CA HIS A 139 5.38 18.32 2.29
C HIS A 139 4.73 16.94 2.36
N PHE A 140 4.26 16.46 1.20
CA PHE A 140 3.69 15.14 1.01
C PHE A 140 4.71 14.22 0.34
N ASN A 141 4.80 12.99 0.86
CA ASN A 141 5.55 11.90 0.27
C ASN A 141 4.67 10.65 0.23
N ASP A 142 4.10 10.42 -0.94
CA ASP A 142 3.06 9.43 -1.20
C ASP A 142 3.66 8.20 -1.84
N TRP A 143 3.27 7.04 -1.32
CA TRP A 143 3.55 5.76 -1.93
C TRP A 143 2.26 5.09 -2.34
N MET A 144 2.15 4.80 -3.63
CA MET A 144 1.00 4.15 -4.24
C MET A 144 1.39 2.75 -4.72
N TYR A 145 0.59 1.75 -4.41
CA TYR A 145 0.81 0.35 -4.78
C TYR A 145 -0.43 -0.24 -5.42
N LEU A 146 -0.31 -0.66 -6.68
CA LEU A 146 -1.38 -1.37 -7.37
C LEU A 146 -1.36 -2.84 -6.95
N LEU A 147 -2.44 -3.28 -6.33
CA LEU A 147 -2.60 -4.67 -5.93
C LEU A 147 -3.15 -5.52 -7.10
N PRO A 148 -2.91 -6.85 -7.10
CA PRO A 148 -3.49 -7.74 -8.10
C PRO A 148 -5.02 -7.68 -8.18
N SER A 149 -5.70 -7.30 -7.09
CA SER A 149 -7.15 -7.10 -7.05
C SER A 149 -7.64 -5.86 -7.82
N GLY A 150 -6.74 -5.01 -8.31
CA GLY A 150 -7.06 -3.73 -8.95
C GLY A 150 -7.29 -2.58 -7.98
N ILE A 151 -7.20 -2.81 -6.67
CA ILE A 151 -7.18 -1.75 -5.65
C ILE A 151 -5.81 -1.08 -5.69
N LEU A 152 -5.79 0.25 -5.75
CA LEU A 152 -4.57 1.04 -5.59
C LEU A 152 -4.54 1.59 -4.16
N LEU A 153 -3.59 1.13 -3.35
CA LEU A 153 -3.39 1.64 -2.01
C LEU A 153 -2.41 2.81 -2.02
N ASN A 154 -2.75 3.91 -1.38
CA ASN A 154 -1.87 5.04 -1.15
C ASN A 154 -1.61 5.22 0.36
N LYS A 155 -0.35 5.45 0.68
CA LYS A 155 0.10 5.91 1.99
C LYS A 155 1.00 7.12 1.82
N ALA A 156 0.55 8.26 2.33
CA ALA A 156 1.28 9.51 2.31
C ALA A 156 1.78 9.90 3.69
N ARG A 157 3.06 10.24 3.80
CA ARG A 157 3.59 10.93 4.97
C ARG A 157 3.48 12.43 4.74
N VAL A 158 2.92 13.14 5.72
CA VAL A 158 2.79 14.59 5.70
C VAL A 158 3.75 15.19 6.71
N SER A 159 4.60 16.10 6.27
CA SER A 159 5.59 16.75 7.13
C SER A 159 5.57 18.26 7.01
N LYS A 160 6.04 18.95 8.04
CA LYS A 160 6.23 20.39 8.04
C LYS A 160 7.63 20.69 8.57
N LEU A 161 8.43 21.41 7.79
CA LEU A 161 9.82 21.74 8.14
C LEU A 161 10.64 20.49 8.53
N GLY A 162 10.45 19.39 7.79
CA GLY A 162 11.14 18.11 8.03
C GLY A 162 10.57 17.25 9.17
N VAL A 163 9.57 17.74 9.91
CA VAL A 163 8.96 17.00 11.02
C VAL A 163 7.61 16.41 10.57
N GLU A 164 7.47 15.08 10.63
CA GLU A 164 6.21 14.39 10.28
C GLU A 164 5.06 14.83 11.19
N ILE A 165 3.98 15.35 10.62
CA ILE A 165 2.79 15.81 11.35
C ILE A 165 1.63 14.80 11.31
N GLY A 166 1.64 13.88 10.35
CA GLY A 166 0.61 12.86 10.21
C GLY A 166 0.78 12.02 8.96
N THR A 167 -0.15 11.10 8.78
CA THR A 167 -0.20 10.17 7.65
C THR A 167 -1.59 10.22 7.02
N VAL A 168 -1.66 10.19 5.69
CA VAL A 168 -2.89 9.89 4.96
C VAL A 168 -2.79 8.45 4.45
N THR A 169 -3.85 7.67 4.65
CA THR A 169 -3.98 6.34 4.03
C THR A 169 -5.30 6.30 3.27
N LEU A 170 -5.28 5.91 2.00
CA LEU A 170 -6.49 5.76 1.19
C LEU A 170 -6.39 4.61 0.20
N ALA A 171 -7.54 4.06 -0.16
CA ALA A 171 -7.67 3.01 -1.15
C ALA A 171 -8.51 3.53 -2.31
N PHE A 172 -7.94 3.52 -3.52
CA PHE A 172 -8.67 3.80 -4.75
C PHE A 172 -9.24 2.51 -5.32
N THR A 173 -10.45 2.62 -5.87
CA THR A 173 -11.18 1.53 -6.51
C THR A 173 -11.84 2.05 -7.77
N LYS A 174 -11.86 1.20 -8.81
CA LYS A 174 -12.69 1.44 -9.98
C LYS A 174 -14.14 1.10 -9.64
N GLU A 175 -15.08 1.86 -10.19
CA GLU A 175 -16.52 1.70 -9.91
C GLU A 175 -17.02 0.26 -10.19
N ASN A 176 -16.52 -0.36 -11.27
CA ASN A 176 -16.85 -1.73 -11.65
C ASN A 176 -16.37 -2.81 -10.65
N ILE A 177 -15.32 -2.55 -9.86
CA ILE A 177 -14.81 -3.50 -8.86
C ILE A 177 -15.74 -3.54 -7.63
N ARG A 178 -16.33 -2.40 -7.23
CA ARG A 178 -17.26 -2.37 -6.09
C ARG A 178 -18.52 -3.18 -6.37
N SER A 179 -19.04 -3.15 -7.59
CA SER A 179 -20.22 -3.94 -7.99
C SER A 179 -19.98 -5.45 -7.92
N GLY A 180 -18.74 -5.93 -8.10
CA GLY A 180 -18.37 -7.34 -7.96
C GLY A 180 -17.96 -7.76 -6.54
N ALA A 181 -17.28 -6.88 -5.79
CA ALA A 181 -16.73 -7.20 -4.46
C ALA A 181 -17.80 -7.34 -3.36
N VAL A 182 -19.00 -6.78 -3.56
CA VAL A 182 -20.14 -7.02 -2.65
C VAL A 182 -20.57 -8.51 -2.65
N ASN A 183 -20.12 -9.31 -3.63
CA ASN A 183 -20.59 -10.69 -3.83
C ASN A 183 -19.55 -11.80 -3.61
N HIS A 184 -18.31 -11.51 -3.17
CA HIS A 184 -17.30 -12.56 -2.93
C HIS A 184 -16.91 -12.69 -1.44
N PRO A 185 -17.10 -13.86 -0.82
CA PRO A 185 -16.71 -14.09 0.56
C PRO A 185 -15.17 -14.14 0.72
N LEU A 186 -14.68 -13.53 1.81
CA LEU A 186 -13.25 -13.35 2.14
C LEU A 186 -12.46 -14.66 2.34
N ASN A 187 -13.12 -15.81 2.38
CA ASN A 187 -12.53 -17.12 2.64
C ASN A 187 -11.75 -17.71 1.46
N GLU A 188 -11.94 -17.22 0.23
CA GLU A 188 -11.17 -17.69 -0.94
C GLU A 188 -9.74 -17.10 -1.00
N TRP A 189 -9.47 -16.02 -0.25
CA TRP A 189 -8.20 -15.28 -0.26
C TRP A 189 -7.10 -15.88 0.65
N ILE A 190 -7.44 -16.89 1.47
CA ILE A 190 -6.52 -17.53 2.43
C ILE A 190 -6.33 -19.02 2.09
N SER A 191 -6.16 -19.34 0.81
CA SER A 191 -5.57 -20.63 0.42
C SER A 191 -4.06 -20.46 0.26
N THR A 192 -3.33 -20.62 1.37
CA THR A 192 -1.87 -20.74 1.34
C THR A 192 -1.50 -22.00 0.56
N PRO A 193 -0.59 -21.96 -0.44
CA PRO A 193 -0.08 -23.18 -1.04
C PRO A 193 0.50 -24.08 0.06
N GLU A 194 0.16 -25.37 0.02
CA GLU A 194 0.48 -26.36 1.05
C GLU A 194 2.00 -26.53 1.30
N THR A 195 2.83 -25.96 0.44
CA THR A 195 4.30 -26.04 0.44
C THR A 195 5.01 -25.10 1.43
N LEU A 196 4.29 -24.22 2.15
CA LEU A 196 4.89 -23.30 3.15
C LEU A 196 4.49 -23.60 4.61
N ARG A 197 4.01 -24.81 4.92
CA ARG A 197 3.87 -25.23 6.32
C ARG A 197 5.25 -25.51 6.91
N VAL A 198 5.70 -24.63 7.81
CA VAL A 198 6.84 -24.88 8.71
C VAL A 198 6.56 -26.17 9.50
N PRO A 199 7.50 -27.14 9.58
CA PRO A 199 7.27 -28.36 10.33
C PRO A 199 7.06 -28.02 11.82
N SER A 200 5.93 -28.42 12.38
CA SER A 200 5.67 -28.26 13.81
C SER A 200 6.71 -29.07 14.60
N GLN A 201 7.34 -28.40 15.56
CA GLN A 201 8.26 -28.99 16.52
C GLN A 201 7.54 -30.13 17.25
N ARG A 202 7.94 -31.38 16.98
CA ARG A 202 7.48 -32.55 17.75
C ARG A 202 7.90 -32.36 19.20
N LYS A 203 6.91 -32.20 20.08
CA LYS A 203 7.09 -32.28 21.53
C LYS A 203 7.55 -33.69 21.88
N VAL A 204 8.82 -33.83 22.26
CA VAL A 204 9.37 -35.02 22.89
C VAL A 204 8.67 -35.19 24.23
N ILE A 205 7.83 -36.22 24.37
CA ILE A 205 7.47 -36.79 25.66
C ILE A 205 7.67 -38.31 25.54
N SER A 206 8.69 -38.78 26.24
CA SER A 206 8.90 -40.18 26.56
C SER A 206 7.89 -40.62 27.62
N HIS A 207 7.32 -41.82 27.49
CA HIS A 207 7.44 -42.90 28.49
C HIS A 207 6.56 -44.13 28.17
N ARG A 208 7.25 -45.27 28.09
CA ARG A 208 6.93 -46.60 28.66
C ARG A 208 5.87 -47.50 28.00
N SER A 209 6.39 -48.47 27.23
CA SER A 209 6.20 -49.94 27.31
C SER A 209 4.85 -50.50 27.75
N SER A 210 4.24 -51.35 26.92
CA SER A 210 3.96 -52.76 27.27
C SER A 210 3.10 -53.50 26.22
N LYS A 211 3.73 -54.50 25.59
CA LYS A 211 3.24 -55.88 25.34
C LYS A 211 2.29 -56.24 24.17
N ARG A 212 2.79 -57.26 23.43
CA ARG A 212 2.14 -58.45 22.80
C ARG A 212 1.64 -58.35 21.32
N HIS A 213 2.49 -58.83 20.40
CA HIS A 213 2.42 -60.07 19.58
C HIS A 213 1.11 -60.52 18.85
N PRO A 214 1.19 -61.36 17.78
CA PRO A 214 0.87 -60.96 16.40
C PRO A 214 -0.13 -61.90 15.65
N ASN A 215 -0.22 -61.72 14.33
CA ASN A 215 -0.74 -62.61 13.26
C ASN A 215 -2.25 -62.64 12.96
N ASN A 216 -2.63 -62.29 11.72
CA ASN A 216 -2.96 -63.20 10.60
C ASN A 216 -3.46 -62.33 9.40
N ARG A 217 -2.80 -62.32 8.23
CA ARG A 217 -2.94 -63.20 7.05
C ARG A 217 -4.23 -63.02 6.21
N TYR A 218 -3.98 -62.93 4.89
CA TYR A 218 -4.78 -63.39 3.72
C TYR A 218 -5.95 -62.47 3.31
N VAL A 219 -6.28 -62.15 2.04
CA VAL A 219 -5.98 -62.63 0.67
C VAL A 219 -6.48 -61.57 -0.34
N GLN A 220 -5.77 -61.39 -1.47
CA GLN A 220 -6.28 -60.89 -2.77
C GLN A 220 -6.68 -62.12 -3.63
N PRO A 221 -7.53 -62.09 -4.69
CA PRO A 221 -7.47 -61.07 -5.75
C PRO A 221 -8.74 -60.89 -6.65
N HIS A 222 -8.56 -60.08 -7.71
CA HIS A 222 -9.15 -60.10 -9.06
C HIS A 222 -10.68 -59.97 -9.27
N ASP A 223 -11.07 -59.02 -10.14
CA ASP A 223 -11.69 -59.37 -11.42
C ASP A 223 -11.70 -58.19 -12.42
N HIS A 224 -11.47 -58.54 -13.68
CA HIS A 224 -11.53 -57.74 -14.90
C HIS A 224 -12.92 -57.88 -15.57
N LEU A 225 -13.14 -57.06 -16.62
CA LEU A 225 -14.20 -57.10 -17.65
C LEU A 225 -15.45 -56.28 -17.26
N SER A 226 -15.98 -55.35 -18.06
CA SER A 226 -15.82 -55.03 -19.49
C SER A 226 -16.03 -53.52 -19.69
#